data_AF-N1V0E8-F1
#
_entry.id   AF-N1V0E8-F1
#
_cell.length_a   1.000
_cell.length_b   1.000
_cell.length_c   1.000
_cell.angle_alpha   90.00
_cell.angle_beta   90.00
_cell.angle_gamma   90.00
#
_symmetry.space_group_name_H-M   'P 1'
#
loop_
_entity.id
_entity.type
_entity.pdbx_description
1 polymer ?
#
loop_
_entity_poly.entity_id
_entity_poly.type
_entity_poly.pdbx_seq_one_letter_code
_entity_poly.pdbx_strand_id
1 'polypeptide(L)'
;MAGENISSAFVLPTVASCIDLVVHCTRAPSGKRQVAEVVSLGRRVENGIIETSTVFSRRDGDLVASESASPGEEKFARAGYNVMQLIGSTP
;
A
#
# COMPACT_ATOMS: atom_id res chain seq x y z
N MET A 1 -14.87 29.21 22.99
CA MET A 1 -13.50 28.70 22.81
C MET A 1 -13.58 27.59 21.79
N ALA A 2 -13.05 27.80 20.59
CA ALA A 2 -12.94 26.76 19.58
C ALA A 2 -11.88 25.76 20.06
N GLY A 3 -12.29 24.52 20.30
CA GLY A 3 -11.41 23.45 20.79
C GLY A 3 -10.27 23.20 19.80
N GLU A 4 -9.12 22.79 20.34
CA GLU A 4 -7.96 22.39 19.54
C GLU A 4 -8.39 21.48 18.38
N ASN A 5 -7.83 21.76 17.21
CA ASN A 5 -8.01 20.99 15.98
C ASN A 5 -7.86 19.48 16.26
N ILE A 6 -8.71 18.66 15.62
CA ILE A 6 -8.66 17.19 15.72
C ILE A 6 -7.22 16.73 15.51
N SER A 7 -6.61 16.12 16.53
CA SER A 7 -5.22 15.69 16.45
C SER A 7 -5.07 14.55 15.43
N SER A 8 -3.93 14.50 14.75
CA SER A 8 -3.60 13.40 13.81
C SER A 8 -3.70 12.04 14.49
N ALA A 9 -3.40 11.95 15.79
CA ALA A 9 -3.55 10.74 16.59
C ALA A 9 -5.00 10.20 16.62
N PHE A 10 -6.01 11.07 16.52
CA PHE A 10 -7.41 10.66 16.47
C PHE A 10 -7.86 10.17 15.08
N VAL A 11 -7.25 10.70 14.01
CA VAL A 11 -7.63 10.42 12.62
C VAL A 11 -6.84 9.24 12.02
N LEU A 12 -5.58 9.08 12.41
CA LEU A 12 -4.65 8.11 11.84
C LEU A 12 -5.17 6.67 11.87
N PRO A 13 -5.71 6.13 12.98
CA PRO A 13 -6.21 4.75 12.98
C PRO A 13 -7.35 4.54 11.98
N THR A 14 -8.26 5.50 11.88
CA THR A 14 -9.41 5.44 10.96
C THR A 14 -8.93 5.51 9.51
N VAL A 15 -8.04 6.44 9.17
CA VAL A 15 -7.50 6.56 7.81
C VAL A 15 -6.69 5.33 7.42
N ALA A 16 -5.84 4.83 8.32
CA ALA A 16 -5.07 3.60 8.10
C ALA A 16 -5.98 2.39 7.84
N SER A 17 -7.13 2.29 8.53
CA SER A 17 -8.08 1.19 8.32
C SER A 17 -8.80 1.22 6.96
N CYS A 18 -8.89 2.39 6.34
CA CYS A 18 -9.63 2.59 5.10
C CYS A 18 -8.79 2.35 3.84
N ILE A 19 -7.46 2.37 3.95
CA ILE A 19 -6.54 2.26 2.82
C ILE A 19 -5.83 0.92 2.88
N ASP A 20 -5.92 0.13 1.82
CA ASP A 20 -5.24 -1.18 1.75
C ASP A 20 -3.93 -1.13 0.98
N LEU A 21 -3.90 -0.33 -0.09
CA LEU A 21 -2.76 -0.20 -0.99
C LEU A 21 -2.49 1.28 -1.32
N VAL A 22 -1.21 1.62 -1.46
CA VAL A 22 -0.74 2.88 -2.02
C VAL A 22 0.10 2.58 -3.25
N VAL A 23 -0.22 3.22 -4.38
CA VAL A 23 0.50 3.07 -5.65
C VAL A 23 1.32 4.33 -5.91
N HIS A 24 2.63 4.24 -5.72
CA HIS A 24 3.56 5.32 -6.01
C HIS A 24 3.84 5.38 -7.51
N CYS A 25 3.38 6.45 -8.17
CA CYS A 25 3.65 6.69 -9.59
C CYS A 25 4.75 7.74 -9.76
N THR A 26 5.67 7.50 -10.69
CA THR A 26 6.71 8.47 -11.09
C THR A 26 6.61 8.78 -12.58
N ARG A 27 7.27 9.87 -13.00
CA ARG A 27 7.43 10.22 -14.41
C ARG A 27 8.87 9.91 -14.81
N ALA A 28 9.05 9.01 -15.76
CA ALA A 28 10.37 8.70 -16.31
C ALA A 28 10.95 9.90 -17.08
N PRO A 29 12.27 9.95 -17.32
CA PRO A 29 12.89 11.00 -18.16
C PRO A 29 12.27 11.11 -19.56
N SER A 30 11.74 10.00 -20.09
CA SER A 30 10.99 9.96 -21.36
C SER A 30 9.62 10.66 -21.31
N GLY A 31 9.20 11.15 -20.15
CA GLY A 31 7.91 11.78 -19.92
C GLY A 31 6.77 10.80 -19.63
N LYS A 32 6.98 9.47 -19.78
CA LYS A 32 5.99 8.43 -19.49
C LYS A 32 5.78 8.28 -17.98
N ARG A 33 4.52 8.11 -17.56
CA ARG A 33 4.19 7.75 -16.18
C ARG A 33 4.34 6.24 -15.99
N GLN A 34 4.86 5.84 -14.85
CA GLN A 34 5.04 4.44 -14.49
C GLN A 34 4.83 4.23 -13.00
N VAL A 35 4.40 3.04 -12.60
CA VAL A 35 4.35 2.63 -11.20
C VAL A 35 5.77 2.37 -10.73
N ALA A 36 6.24 3.10 -9.73
CA ALA A 36 7.53 2.87 -9.10
C ALA A 36 7.43 1.83 -7.99
N GLU A 37 6.34 1.84 -7.23
CA GLU A 37 6.13 0.96 -6.10
C GLU A 37 4.65 0.78 -5.80
N VAL A 38 4.27 -0.39 -5.29
CA VAL A 38 2.99 -0.64 -4.64
C VAL A 38 3.27 -1.11 -3.22
N VAL A 39 2.66 -0.44 -2.25
CA VAL A 39 2.83 -0.71 -0.82
C VAL A 39 1.49 -1.11 -0.23
N SER A 40 1.46 -2.16 0.59
CA SER A 40 0.30 -2.51 1.41
C SER A 40 0.42 -1.90 2.80
N LEU A 41 -0.71 -1.48 3.34
CA LEU A 41 -0.81 -0.93 4.68
C LEU A 41 -1.20 -2.04 5.66
N GLY A 42 -0.48 -2.09 6.77
CA GLY A 42 -0.83 -2.90 7.93
C GLY A 42 -2.02 -2.29 8.68
N ARG A 43 -2.54 -3.05 9.64
CA ARG A 43 -3.63 -2.61 10.52
C ARG A 43 -3.15 -1.83 11.74
N ARG A 44 -1.83 -1.68 11.91
CA ARG A 44 -1.20 -1.11 13.10
C ARG A 44 -0.67 0.28 12.80
N VAL A 45 -0.89 1.18 13.76
CA VAL A 45 -0.29 2.51 13.81
C VAL A 45 0.52 2.59 15.09
N GLU A 46 1.81 2.86 14.99
CA GLU A 46 2.72 2.97 16.12
C GLU A 46 3.45 4.31 16.06
N ASN A 47 3.39 5.10 17.14
CA ASN A 47 3.99 6.44 17.21
C ASN A 47 3.61 7.36 16.03
N GLY A 48 2.39 7.20 15.51
CA GLY A 48 1.88 7.95 14.36
C GLY A 48 2.34 7.42 12.99
N ILE A 49 3.08 6.32 12.94
CA ILE A 49 3.56 5.67 11.73
C ILE A 49 2.65 4.48 11.42
N ILE A 50 2.13 4.43 10.19
CA ILE A 50 1.36 3.29 9.70
C ILE A 50 2.35 2.21 9.26
N GLU A 51 2.18 1.00 9.76
CA GLU A 51 2.94 -0.15 9.30
C GLU A 51 2.70 -0.38 7.80
N THR A 52 3.76 -0.68 7.06
CA THR A 52 3.67 -0.89 5.61
C THR A 52 4.60 -2.01 5.15
N SER A 53 4.23 -2.67 4.06
CA SER A 53 5.08 -3.65 3.38
C SER A 53 5.03 -3.46 1.88
N THR A 54 6.19 -3.49 1.22
CA THR A 54 6.27 -3.40 -0.25
C THR A 54 5.67 -4.66 -0.87
N VAL A 55 4.72 -4.47 -1.79
CA VAL A 55 4.12 -5.55 -2.59
C VAL A 55 4.83 -5.66 -3.94
N PHE A 56 5.07 -4.52 -4.59
CA PHE A 56 5.82 -4.46 -5.84
C PHE A 56 6.82 -3.31 -5.81
N SER A 57 8.00 -3.51 -6.40
CA SER A 57 9.02 -2.47 -6.58
C SER A 57 9.55 -2.51 -8.00
N ARG A 58 9.81 -1.34 -8.60
CA ARG A 58 10.43 -1.29 -9.93
C ARG A 58 11.92 -1.58 -9.84
N ARG A 59 12.39 -2.61 -10.56
CA ARG A 59 13.79 -3.02 -10.65
C ARG A 59 14.13 -3.24 -12.12
N ASP A 60 15.23 -2.64 -12.58
CA ASP A 60 15.72 -2.76 -13.96
C ASP A 60 14.67 -2.45 -15.05
N GLY A 61 13.70 -1.60 -14.74
CA GLY A 61 12.63 -1.22 -15.66
C GLY A 61 11.36 -2.04 -15.55
N ASP A 62 11.34 -3.11 -14.76
CA ASP A 62 10.18 -3.99 -14.55
C ASP A 62 9.58 -3.83 -13.15
N LEU A 63 8.27 -4.03 -13.02
CA LEU A 63 7.59 -4.01 -11.73
C LEU A 63 7.60 -5.42 -11.14
N VAL A 64 8.41 -5.65 -10.11
CA VAL A 64 8.68 -6.99 -9.56
C VAL A 64 8.01 -7.14 -8.20
N ALA A 65 7.37 -8.28 -7.97
CA ALA A 65 6.78 -8.63 -6.68
C ALA A 65 7.84 -8.77 -5.58
N SER A 66 7.53 -8.33 -4.38
CA SER A 66 8.38 -8.56 -3.21
C SER A 66 8.16 -9.96 -2.66
N GLU A 67 9.25 -10.64 -2.26
CA GLU A 67 9.16 -11.91 -1.54
C GLU A 67 8.47 -11.77 -0.17
N SER A 68 8.54 -10.58 0.41
CA SER A 68 7.89 -10.23 1.68
C SER A 68 6.51 -9.61 1.52
N ALA A 69 5.91 -9.67 0.32
CA ALA A 69 4.60 -9.09 0.07
C ALA A 69 3.53 -9.76 0.95
N SER A 70 2.89 -8.97 1.82
CA SER A 70 1.84 -9.43 2.73
C SER A 70 0.65 -8.47 2.70
N PRO A 71 -0.09 -8.39 1.58
CA PRO A 71 -1.32 -7.59 1.52
C PRO A 71 -2.40 -8.18 2.43
N GLY A 72 -3.29 -7.33 2.96
CA GLY A 72 -4.43 -7.82 3.72
C GLY A 72 -5.39 -8.64 2.86
N GLU A 73 -5.54 -9.94 3.15
CA GLU A 73 -6.30 -10.87 2.30
C GLU A 73 -7.83 -10.67 2.32
N GLU A 74 -8.37 -10.20 3.44
CA GLU A 74 -9.82 -10.23 3.72
C GLU A 74 -10.67 -9.53 2.65
N LYS A 75 -10.25 -8.35 2.19
CA LYS A 75 -11.00 -7.57 1.19
C LYS A 75 -10.91 -8.18 -0.20
N PHE A 76 -9.75 -8.75 -0.56
CA PHE A 76 -9.58 -9.47 -1.82
C PHE A 76 -10.44 -10.74 -1.84
N ALA A 77 -10.44 -11.50 -0.75
CA ALA A 77 -11.25 -12.70 -0.61
C ALA A 77 -12.75 -12.38 -0.71
N ARG A 78 -13.23 -11.29 -0.09
CA ARG A 78 -14.63 -10.82 -0.23
C ARG A 78 -15.00 -10.47 -1.67
N ALA A 79 -14.03 -10.01 -2.46
CA ALA A 79 -14.20 -9.72 -3.88
C ALA A 79 -13.98 -10.97 -4.78
N GLY A 80 -13.73 -12.15 -4.20
CA GLY A 80 -13.52 -13.40 -4.94
C GLY A 80 -12.10 -13.63 -5.45
N TYR A 81 -11.11 -12.87 -4.94
CA TYR A 81 -9.71 -12.97 -5.36
C TYR A 81 -8.83 -13.63 -4.32
N ASN A 82 -7.96 -14.54 -4.75
CA ASN A 82 -6.80 -14.99 -3.98
C ASN A 82 -5.61 -14.06 -4.28
N VAL A 83 -5.35 -13.13 -3.36
CA VAL A 83 -4.32 -12.10 -3.56
C VAL A 83 -2.91 -12.67 -3.66
N MET A 84 -2.61 -13.76 -2.95
CA MET A 84 -1.30 -14.41 -3.00
C MET A 84 -1.07 -15.08 -4.36
N GLN A 85 -2.12 -15.64 -4.96
CA GLN A 85 -2.06 -16.11 -6.33
C GLN A 85 -1.84 -14.95 -7.32
N LEU A 86 -2.51 -13.81 -7.13
CA LEU A 86 -2.35 -12.64 -8.02
C LEU A 86 -0.93 -12.04 -7.98
N ILE A 87 -0.28 -12.03 -6.81
CA ILE A 87 1.07 -11.49 -6.66
C ILE A 87 2.13 -12.49 -7.11
N GLY A 88 1.93 -13.78 -6.85
CA GLY A 88 2.83 -14.87 -7.23
C GLY A 88 2.66 -15.36 -8.66
N SER A 89 1.67 -14.87 -9.41
CA SER A 89 1.53 -15.14 -10.84
C SER A 89 2.58 -14.35 -11.62
N THR A 90 3.80 -14.86 -11.65
CA THR A 90 4.71 -14.51 -12.74
C THR A 90 4.12 -15.14 -14.01
N PRO A 91 4.01 -14.41 -15.13
CA PRO A 91 3.47 -14.98 -16.38
C PRO A 91 4.25 -16.21 -16.87
#